data_AF-D1L913-F1
#
_entry.id   AF-D1L913-F1
#
_cell.length_a   1.000
_cell.length_b   1.000
_cell.length_c   1.000
_cell.angle_alpha   90.00
_cell.angle_beta   90.00
_cell.angle_gamma   90.00
#
_symmetry.space_group_name_H-M   'P 1'
#
loop_
_entity.id
_entity.type
_entity.pdbx_description
1 polymer ?
#
loop_
_entity_poly.entity_id
_entity_poly.type
_entity_poly.pdbx_seq_one_letter_code
_entity_poly.pdbx_strand_id
1 'polypeptide(L)' 'QEYHPEPRVAAIVASHEHPEFIVNIKETGHILLVNYADIDNLTVTDIGAARFLHDGGWDRSKRYFLTAANQSEK' A
#
# COMPACT_ATOMS: atom_id res chain seq x y z
N GLN A 1 -5.60 -5.57 -15.77
CA GLN A 1 -5.65 -4.21 -15.19
C GLN A 1 -5.61 -3.20 -16.32
N GLU A 2 -6.39 -2.13 -16.24
CA GLU A 2 -6.31 -1.02 -17.19
C GLU A 2 -5.14 -0.11 -16.80
N TYR A 3 -4.29 0.26 -17.77
CA TYR A 3 -3.13 1.11 -17.53
C TYR A 3 -3.56 2.49 -17.02
N HIS A 4 -2.98 2.94 -15.92
CA HIS A 4 -3.14 4.30 -15.42
C HIS A 4 -1.80 5.04 -15.55
N PRO A 5 -1.73 6.20 -16.25
CA PRO A 5 -0.46 6.87 -16.53
C PRO A 5 0.20 7.51 -15.31
N GLU A 6 -0.58 7.81 -14.27
CA GLU A 6 -0.09 8.51 -13.06
C GLU A 6 -0.61 7.85 -11.76
N PRO A 7 -0.11 6.65 -11.39
CA PRO A 7 -0.41 6.03 -10.11
C PRO A 7 0.49 6.61 -9.01
N ARG A 8 -0.09 7.44 -8.15
CA ARG A 8 0.59 8.13 -7.05
C ARG A 8 0.68 7.25 -5.82
N VAL A 9 1.77 7.40 -5.07
CA VAL A 9 1.89 6.83 -3.72
C VAL A 9 1.08 7.70 -2.75
N ALA A 10 0.14 7.09 -2.01
CA ALA A 10 -0.73 7.80 -1.08
C ALA A 10 -0.21 7.79 0.36
N ALA A 11 0.27 6.63 0.80
CA ALA A 11 0.76 6.40 2.16
C ALA A 11 1.83 5.31 2.15
N ILE A 12 2.77 5.41 3.09
CA ILE A 12 3.79 4.39 3.36
C ILE A 12 3.81 4.17 4.87
N VAL A 13 3.72 2.90 5.29
CA VAL A 13 3.90 2.51 6.70
C VAL A 13 4.84 1.30 6.79
N ALA A 14 5.54 1.15 7.92
CA ALA A 14 6.39 -0.01 8.16
C ALA A 14 5.60 -1.13 8.84
N SER A 15 5.76 -2.36 8.36
CA SER A 15 5.22 -3.56 9.00
C SER A 15 5.88 -3.80 10.36
N HIS A 16 5.11 -4.33 11.30
CA HIS A 16 5.59 -4.79 12.61
C HIS A 16 5.85 -6.31 12.64
N GLU A 17 5.43 -7.04 11.61
CA GLU A 17 5.50 -8.51 11.55
C GLU A 17 6.66 -9.01 10.67
N HIS A 18 7.01 -8.23 9.65
CA HIS A 18 7.99 -8.59 8.63
C HIS A 18 8.86 -7.38 8.27
N PRO A 19 10.07 -7.59 7.70
CA PRO A 19 10.91 -6.52 7.19
C PRO A 19 10.32 -5.93 5.89
N GLU A 20 9.14 -5.33 5.99
CA GLU A 20 8.35 -4.87 4.86
C GLU A 20 7.85 -3.44 5.06
N PHE A 21 7.83 -2.66 3.97
CA PHE A 21 6.99 -1.47 3.87
C PHE A 21 5.67 -1.84 3.21
N ILE A 22 4.58 -1.24 3.71
CA ILE A 22 3.26 -1.27 3.08
C ILE A 22 3.06 0.04 2.34
N VAL A 23 2.88 -0.02 1.03
CA VAL A 23 2.80 1.14 0.14
C VAL A 23 1.44 1.16 -0.57
N ASN A 24 0.65 2.19 -0.31
CA ASN A 24 -0.62 2.42 -0.99
C ASN A 24 -0.41 3.12 -2.34
N ILE A 25 -0.93 2.53 -3.41
CA ILE A 25 -0.94 3.11 -4.75
C ILE A 25 -2.36 3.59 -5.08
N LYS A 26 -2.53 4.92 -5.11
CA LYS A 26 -3.82 5.60 -5.10
C LYS A 26 -4.69 5.22 -6.28
N GLU A 27 -4.35 5.62 -7.50
CA GLU A 27 -5.27 5.57 -8.64
C GLU A 27 -5.58 4.15 -9.10
N THR A 28 -4.64 3.23 -8.92
CA THR A 28 -4.79 1.82 -9.30
C THR A 28 -5.44 0.98 -8.21
N GLY A 29 -5.35 1.38 -6.95
CA GLY A 29 -5.92 0.64 -5.83
C GLY A 29 -5.10 -0.59 -5.44
N HIS A 30 -3.78 -0.51 -5.54
CA HIS A 30 -2.86 -1.58 -5.16
C HIS A 30 -2.17 -1.27 -3.84
N ILE A 31 -1.96 -2.29 -3.02
CA ILE A 31 -1.16 -2.23 -1.81
C ILE A 31 0.07 -3.12 -2.03
N LEU A 32 1.25 -2.52 -1.98
CA LEU A 32 2.51 -3.24 -2.16
C LEU A 32 3.15 -3.53 -0.80
N LEU A 33 3.41 -4.79 -0.51
CA LEU A 33 4.29 -5.21 0.58
C LEU A 33 5.70 -5.35 0.02
N VAL A 34 6.55 -4.37 0.29
CA VAL A 34 7.92 -4.28 -0.23
C VAL A 34 8.89 -4.80 0.81
N ASN A 35 9.40 -6.00 0.60
CA ASN A 35 10.34 -6.64 1.51
C ASN A 35 11.75 -6.10 1.32
N TYR A 36 12.35 -5.58 2.40
CA TYR A 36 13.67 -4.97 2.40
C TYR A 36 14.76 -5.83 3.06
N ALA A 37 14.50 -7.12 3.32
CA ALA A 37 15.51 -8.03 3.86
C ALA A 37 16.70 -8.23 2.91
N ASP A 38 16.45 -8.18 1.60
CA ASP A 38 17.46 -8.18 0.54
C ASP A 38 17.07 -7.12 -0.50
N ILE A 39 17.74 -5.97 -0.43
CA ILE A 39 17.45 -4.82 -1.31
C ILE A 39 17.99 -5.01 -2.73
N ASP A 40 18.94 -5.93 -2.92
CA ASP A 40 19.50 -6.26 -4.23
C ASP A 40 18.56 -7.21 -4.99
N ASN A 41 17.78 -8.02 -4.27
CA ASN A 41 16.79 -8.96 -4.81
C ASN A 41 15.38 -8.71 -4.25
N LEU A 42 14.84 -7.53 -4.54
CA LEU A 42 13.58 -7.05 -3.97
C LEU A 42 12.42 -8.04 -4.21
N THR A 43 11.77 -8.47 -3.12
CA THR A 43 10.52 -9.22 -3.20
C THR A 43 9.35 -8.28 -2.90
N VAL A 44 8.36 -8.25 -3.80
CA VAL A 44 7.15 -7.43 -3.65
C VAL A 44 5.92 -8.31 -3.76
N THR A 45 5.07 -8.28 -2.73
CA THR A 45 3.72 -8.84 -2.84
C THR A 45 2.76 -7.74 -3.24
N ASP A 46 2.01 -7.95 -4.31
CA ASP A 46 1.02 -7.00 -4.83
C ASP A 46 -0.40 -7.47 -4.46
N ILE A 47 -1.11 -6.65 -3.69
CA ILE A 47 -2.47 -6.91 -3.22
C ILE A 47 -3.44 -5.93 -3.90
N GLY A 48 -4.39 -6.46 -4.66
CA GLY A 48 -5.51 -5.68 -5.17
C GLY A 48 -6.48 -5.27 -4.07
N ALA A 49 -6.78 -3.98 -3.99
CA ALA A 49 -7.75 -3.39 -3.07
C ALA A 49 -8.79 -2.56 -3.86
N ALA A 50 -9.23 -1.43 -3.31
CA ALA A 50 -10.12 -0.49 -3.99
C ALA A 50 -9.33 0.72 -4.54
N ARG A 51 -9.75 1.25 -5.69
CA ARG A 51 -9.14 2.45 -6.28
C ARG A 51 -9.28 3.65 -5.35
N PHE A 52 -8.35 4.58 -5.51
CA PHE A 52 -8.22 5.82 -4.75
C PHE A 52 -7.91 5.58 -3.27
N LEU A 53 -6.95 4.68 -3.01
CA LEU A 53 -6.36 4.52 -1.67
C LEU A 53 -5.78 5.85 -1.19
N HIS A 54 -5.96 6.13 0.10
CA HIS A 54 -5.47 7.33 0.75
C HIS A 54 -4.61 6.93 1.96
N ASP A 55 -4.95 7.47 3.13
CA ASP A 55 -4.35 7.21 4.41
C ASP A 55 -4.95 5.99 5.10
N GLY A 56 -4.32 5.60 6.19
CA GLY A 56 -4.71 4.45 6.99
C GLY A 56 -3.96 4.43 8.31
N GLY A 57 -4.31 3.47 9.14
CA GLY A 57 -3.70 3.27 10.44
C GLY A 57 -3.68 1.80 10.82
N TRP A 58 -2.75 1.49 11.71
CA TRP A 58 -2.70 0.18 12.33
C TRP A 58 -3.86 -0.02 13.31
N ASP A 59 -4.41 -1.22 13.33
CA ASP A 59 -5.23 -1.67 14.46
C ASP A 59 -4.42 -1.67 15.77
N ARG A 60 -5.10 -1.93 16.89
CA ARG A 60 -4.46 -1.91 18.22
C ARG A 60 -3.31 -2.92 18.33
N SER A 61 -3.42 -4.08 17.68
CA SER A 61 -2.38 -5.12 17.71
C SER A 61 -1.21 -4.86 16.77
N LYS A 62 -1.29 -3.82 15.91
CA LYS A 62 -0.28 -3.50 14.89
C LYS A 62 -0.09 -4.58 13.82
N ARG A 63 -1.12 -5.41 13.62
CA ARG A 63 -1.11 -6.51 12.64
C ARG A 63 -1.91 -6.18 11.39
N TYR A 64 -3.01 -5.44 11.52
CA TYR A 64 -3.88 -5.11 10.40
C TYR A 64 -3.75 -3.63 10.06
N PHE A 65 -3.31 -3.35 8.84
CA PHE A 65 -3.33 -2.00 8.29
C PHE A 65 -4.71 -1.72 7.70
N LEU A 66 -5.43 -0.79 8.31
CA LEU A 66 -6.76 -0.36 7.89
C LEU A 66 -6.62 0.94 7.10
N THR A 67 -6.95 0.91 5.81
CA THR A 67 -6.81 2.06 4.91
C THR A 67 -8.12 2.42 4.23
N ALA A 68 -8.34 3.72 4.01
CA ALA A 68 -9.50 4.23 3.31
C ALA A 68 -9.25 4.28 1.80
N ALA A 69 -10.28 3.94 1.03
CA ALA A 69 -10.35 4.18 -0.39
C ALA A 69 -11.47 5.19 -0.66
N ASN A 70 -11.11 6.39 -1.10
CA ASN A 70 -12.08 7.43 -1.42
C ASN A 70 -11.63 8.24 -2.63
N GLN A 71 -12.55 8.42 -3.57
CA GLN A 71 -12.40 9.38 -4.65
C GLN A 71 -12.93 10.70 -4.10
N SER A 72 -12.06 11.56 -3.59
CA SER A 72 -12.46 12.92 -3.21
C SER A 72 -12.96 13.63 -4.48
N GLU A 73 -14.27 13.66 -4.71
CA GLU A 73 -14.90 14.66 -5.57
C GLU A 73 -14.84 16.01 -4.84
N LYS A 74 -13.74 16.72 -5.07
CA LYS A 74 -13.63 18.14 -4.74
C LYS A 74 -13.25 18.90 -5.99
#